data_AF-A0AAJ4DTN5-F1
#
_entry.id   AF-A0AAJ4DTN5-F1
#
_cell.length_a   1.000
_cell.length_b   1.000
_cell.length_c   1.000
_cell.angle_alpha   90.00
_cell.angle_beta   90.00
_cell.angle_gamma   90.00
#
_symmetry.space_group_name_H-M   'P 1'
#
loop_
_entity.id
_entity.type
_entity.pdbx_description
1 polymer ?
#
loop_
_entity_poly.entity_id
_entity_poly.type
_entity_poly.pdbx_seq_one_letter_code
_entity_poly.pdbx_strand_id
1 'polypeptide(L)' 'MARITQLESTLKENPESKDELISQLEAARNELNKGSKQTAESLYHAIYAAQDVISILAKRYQ' A
#
# COMPACT_ATOMS: atom_id res chain seq x y z
N MET A 1 8.89 1.37 24.42
CA MET A 1 7.80 1.86 23.54
C MET A 1 8.04 1.30 22.15
N ALA A 2 7.12 0.50 21.61
CA ALA A 2 7.21 0.14 20.20
C ALA A 2 7.03 1.42 19.38
N ARG A 3 8.05 1.80 18.61
CA ARG A 3 8.00 2.97 17.74
C ARG A 3 7.06 2.63 16.60
N ILE A 4 5.89 3.25 16.55
CA ILE A 4 4.99 3.07 15.41
C ILE A 4 5.60 3.78 14.21
N THR A 5 5.46 3.18 13.03
CA THR A 5 5.94 3.77 11.79
C THR A 5 5.07 4.95 11.38
N GLN A 6 5.58 5.80 10.48
CA GLN A 6 4.81 6.95 10.01
C GLN A 6 3.53 6.53 9.27
N LEU A 7 3.57 5.41 8.53
CA LEU A 7 2.39 4.82 7.90
C LEU A 7 1.34 4.42 8.95
N GLU A 8 1.76 3.78 10.03
CA GLU A 8 0.88 3.41 11.13
C GLU A 8 0.28 4.63 11.84
N SER A 9 1.06 5.69 12.06
CA SER A 9 0.55 6.96 12.59
C SER A 9 -0.52 7.55 11.70
N THR A 10 -0.25 7.65 10.39
CA THR A 10 -1.19 8.23 9.41
C THR A 10 -2.50 7.45 9.33
N LEU A 11 -2.43 6.11 9.27
CA LEU A 11 -3.62 5.26 9.23
C LEU A 11 -4.41 5.29 10.54
N LYS A 12 -3.74 5.51 11.68
CA LYS A 12 -4.39 5.66 12.97
C LYS A 12 -5.13 6.99 13.10
N GLU A 13 -4.54 8.08 12.60
CA GLU A 13 -5.15 9.42 12.64
C GLU A 13 -6.25 9.59 11.60
N ASN A 14 -6.09 8.97 10.44
CA ASN A 14 -7.06 9.03 9.35
C ASN A 14 -7.21 7.65 8.65
N PRO A 15 -8.08 6.76 9.16
CA PRO A 15 -8.28 5.43 8.57
C PRO A 15 -8.82 5.47 7.13
N GLU A 16 -9.50 6.55 6.73
CA GLU A 16 -10.06 6.71 5.37
C GLU A 16 -8.96 6.94 4.32
N SER A 17 -7.77 7.41 4.74
CA SER A 17 -6.60 7.55 3.85
C SER A 17 -6.12 6.21 3.26
N LYS A 18 -6.57 5.07 3.82
CA LYS A 18 -6.32 3.72 3.28
C LYS A 18 -6.71 3.61 1.80
N ASP A 19 -7.88 4.12 1.44
CA ASP A 19 -8.41 3.95 0.07
C ASP A 19 -7.60 4.79 -0.93
N GLU A 20 -7.13 5.97 -0.50
CA GLU A 20 -6.22 6.81 -1.30
C GLU A 20 -4.86 6.13 -1.51
N LEU A 21 -4.27 5.57 -0.44
CA LEU A 21 -2.98 4.85 -0.53
C LEU A 21 -3.07 3.61 -1.42
N ILE A 22 -4.19 2.86 -1.37
CA ILE A 22 -4.43 1.72 -2.26
C ILE A 22 -4.56 2.20 -3.71
N SER A 23 -5.30 3.29 -3.96
CA SER A 23 -5.46 3.86 -5.30
C SER A 23 -4.12 4.28 -5.93
N GLN A 24 -3.23 4.88 -5.15
CA GLN A 24 -1.87 5.24 -5.61
C GLN A 24 -1.04 3.99 -5.98
N LEU A 25 -1.15 2.91 -5.20
CA LEU A 25 -0.50 1.64 -5.49
C LEU A 25 -1.05 0.98 -6.78
N GLU A 26 -2.36 1.08 -7.02
CA GLU A 26 -2.97 0.61 -8.26
C GLU A 26 -2.53 1.43 -9.48
N ALA A 27 -2.41 2.76 -9.33
CA ALA A 27 -1.88 3.62 -10.36
C ALA A 27 -0.43 3.23 -10.71
N ALA A 28 0.44 3.05 -9.72
CA ALA A 28 1.81 2.59 -9.92
C ALA A 28 1.87 1.22 -10.63
N ARG A 29 0.97 0.28 -10.29
CA ARG A 29 0.83 -1.00 -10.99
C ARG A 29 0.49 -0.81 -12.47
N ASN A 30 -0.46 0.07 -12.77
CA ASN A 30 -0.90 0.34 -14.13
C ASN A 30 0.20 1.00 -14.96
N GLU A 31 1.05 1.83 -14.35
CA GLU A 31 2.24 2.38 -15.00
C GLU A 31 3.30 1.31 -15.27
N LEU A 32 3.56 0.42 -14.31
CA LEU A 32 4.49 -0.71 -14.51
C LEU A 32 4.05 -1.63 -15.64
N ASN A 33 2.74 -1.83 -15.82
CA ASN A 33 2.19 -2.64 -16.91
C ASN A 33 2.37 -2.02 -18.30
N LYS A 34 2.68 -0.72 -18.39
CA LYS A 34 3.06 -0.07 -19.65
C LYS A 34 4.54 -0.31 -20.02
N GLY A 35 5.34 -0.84 -19.10
CA GLY A 35 6.77 -1.16 -19.28
C GLY A 35 7.06 -2.61 -19.71
N SER A 36 8.33 -3.03 -19.70
CA SER A 36 8.73 -4.39 -20.07
C SER A 36 8.29 -5.43 -19.02
N LYS A 37 7.58 -6.47 -19.46
CA LYS A 37 6.95 -7.51 -18.61
C LYS A 37 7.92 -8.27 -17.68
N GLN A 38 9.20 -8.34 -18.01
CA GLN A 38 10.16 -9.24 -17.34
C GLN A 38 10.63 -8.77 -15.96
N THR A 39 10.54 -7.46 -15.67
CA THR A 39 10.87 -6.87 -14.35
C THR A 39 9.63 -6.58 -13.50
N ALA A 40 8.43 -6.75 -14.08
CA ALA A 40 7.18 -6.27 -13.49
C ALA A 40 6.59 -7.25 -12.46
N GLU A 41 6.86 -8.55 -12.56
CA GLU A 41 6.24 -9.57 -11.71
C GLU A 41 6.59 -9.40 -10.22
N SER A 42 7.87 -9.25 -9.88
CA SER A 42 8.29 -9.02 -8.49
C SER A 42 7.73 -7.70 -7.92
N LEU A 43 7.60 -6.68 -8.77
CA LEU A 43 7.01 -5.39 -8.38
C LEU A 43 5.49 -5.49 -8.17
N TYR A 44 4.80 -6.32 -8.96
CA TYR A 44 3.37 -6.61 -8.73
C TYR A 44 3.14 -7.29 -7.40
N HIS A 45 3.94 -8.30 -7.07
CA HIS A 45 3.86 -8.96 -5.76
C HIS A 45 4.15 -7.99 -4.61
N ALA A 46 5.12 -7.09 -4.76
CA ALA A 46 5.40 -6.07 -3.76
C ALA A 46 4.23 -5.09 -3.59
N ILE A 47 3.57 -4.69 -4.68
CA ILE A 47 2.40 -3.82 -4.64
C ILE A 47 1.23 -4.50 -3.92
N TYR A 48 0.93 -5.77 -4.23
CA TYR A 48 -0.12 -6.51 -3.54
C TYR A 48 0.17 -6.67 -2.05
N ALA A 49 1.41 -7.00 -1.68
CA ALA A 49 1.81 -7.09 -0.28
C ALA A 49 1.64 -5.74 0.45
N ALA A 50 1.95 -4.63 -0.20
CA ALA A 50 1.75 -3.30 0.37
C ALA A 50 0.26 -2.98 0.61
N GLN A 51 -0.62 -3.33 -0.34
CA GLN A 51 -2.08 -3.18 -0.19
C GLN A 51 -2.63 -4.00 0.98
N ASP A 52 -2.14 -5.23 1.16
CA ASP A 52 -2.51 -6.10 2.28
C ASP A 52 -2.08 -5.50 3.63
N VAL A 53 -0.83 -5.03 3.73
CA VAL A 53 -0.32 -4.38 4.95
C VAL A 53 -1.16 -3.14 5.30
N ILE A 54 -1.44 -2.28 4.33
CA ILE A 54 -2.28 -1.08 4.53
C ILE A 54 -3.68 -1.48 5.00
N SER A 55 -4.27 -2.51 4.40
CA SER A 55 -5.60 -3.01 4.77
C SER A 55 -5.66 -3.60 6.18
N ILE A 56 -4.63 -4.34 6.58
CA ILE A 56 -4.50 -4.90 7.95
C ILE A 56 -4.32 -3.78 8.96
N LEU A 57 -3.45 -2.80 8.68
CA LEU A 57 -3.19 -1.67 9.56
C LEU A 57 -4.44 -0.79 9.72
N ALA A 58 -5.15 -0.46 8.65
CA ALA A 58 -6.37 0.32 8.73
C ALA A 58 -7.46 -0.39 9.57
N LYS A 59 -7.67 -1.71 9.38
CA LYS A 59 -8.58 -2.50 10.23
C LYS A 59 -8.18 -2.52 11.69
N ARG A 60 -6.87 -2.51 11.99
CA ARG A 60 -6.35 -2.48 13.36
C ARG A 60 -6.64 -1.15 14.08
N TYR A 61 -6.78 -0.06 13.33
CA TYR A 61 -6.97 1.28 13.88
C TYR A 61 -8.40 1.85 13.73
N GLN A 62 -9.31 1.12 13.07
CA GLN A 62 -10.77 1.32 13.20
C GLN A 62 -11.25 0.92 14.60
#